data_AF-A0A850DPD6-F1
#
_entry.id   AF-A0A850DPD6-F1
#
_cell.length_a   1.000
_cell.length_b   1.000
_cell.length_c   1.000
_cell.angle_alpha   90.00
_cell.angle_beta   90.00
_cell.angle_gamma   90.00
#
_symmetry.space_group_name_H-M   'P 1'
#
loop_
_entity.id
_entity.type
_entity.pdbx_description
1 polymer ?
#
loop_
_entity_poly.entity_id
_entity_poly.type
_entity_poly.pdbx_seq_one_letter_code
_entity_poly.pdbx_strand_id
1 'polypeptide(L)'
;MGDQSPFGLRLWRLLWQRHRVLVEYSAGMLARTTDISYPDLREVLHGSTPNDEMLRRLGPALGIHAADLFVIAGLEVPIDLAPAGPTSPWDVRQIVRTALTMSAGRRVEFGELIQSLPVEPRTDPMPMFGYPDGPGGMLLRLVRNRNIRPWCARILHAVGDGPYVDDSTVAMLGSGRVVITPQYVTAFAHLCGYAPEEMVALVGVGPAITSTRAHPASAEIAALAWNARGLTSDQIEHAVEAVRR
;
A
#
# COMPACT_ATOMS: atom_id res chain seq x y z
N MET A 1 -19.29 -12.41 20.08
CA MET A 1 -17.95 -11.93 20.48
C MET A 1 -17.56 -10.95 19.39
N GLY A 2 -17.60 -9.65 19.65
CA GLY A 2 -17.38 -8.63 18.60
C GLY A 2 -15.97 -8.82 18.01
N ASP A 3 -15.88 -8.93 16.69
CA ASP A 3 -14.62 -9.12 15.99
C ASP A 3 -13.73 -7.91 16.28
N GLN A 4 -12.65 -8.09 17.03
CA GLN A 4 -11.74 -7.00 17.36
C GLN A 4 -11.00 -6.59 16.09
N SER A 5 -11.04 -5.31 15.73
CA SER A 5 -10.32 -4.84 14.56
C SER A 5 -8.82 -5.01 14.76
N PRO A 6 -8.08 -5.55 13.79
CA PRO A 6 -6.62 -5.65 13.88
C PRO A 6 -5.95 -4.27 13.83
N PHE A 7 -6.69 -3.21 13.48
CA PHE A 7 -6.17 -1.86 13.29
C PHE A 7 -5.47 -1.30 14.54
N GLY A 8 -6.08 -1.42 15.71
CA GLY A 8 -5.55 -0.86 16.96
C GLY A 8 -4.13 -1.32 17.25
N LEU A 9 -3.89 -2.63 17.14
CA LEU A 9 -2.57 -3.23 17.33
C LEU A 9 -1.56 -2.77 16.26
N ARG A 10 -1.99 -2.66 14.99
CA ARG A 10 -1.14 -2.18 13.88
C ARG A 10 -0.74 -0.73 14.08
N LEU A 11 -1.69 0.13 14.45
CA LEU A 11 -1.46 1.54 14.75
C LEU A 11 -0.54 1.70 15.96
N TRP A 12 -0.77 0.93 17.03
CA TRP A 12 0.10 0.95 18.21
C TRP A 12 1.55 0.63 17.85
N ARG A 13 1.78 -0.44 17.05
CA ARG A 13 3.13 -0.84 16.60
C ARG A 13 3.78 0.23 15.72
N LEU A 14 3.01 0.86 14.82
CA LEU A 14 3.51 1.94 13.98
C LEU A 14 3.94 3.15 14.82
N LEU A 15 3.12 3.58 15.77
CA LEU A 15 3.45 4.71 16.66
C LEU A 15 4.69 4.42 17.51
N TRP A 16 4.78 3.19 18.04
CA TRP A 16 5.96 2.72 18.76
C TRP A 16 7.21 2.77 17.87
N GLN A 17 7.11 2.28 16.63
CA GLN A 17 8.23 2.27 15.68
C GLN A 17 8.74 3.68 15.36
N ARG A 18 7.83 4.65 15.18
CA ARG A 18 8.17 6.02 14.77
C ARG A 18 8.77 6.87 15.88
N HIS A 19 8.21 6.79 17.08
CA HIS A 19 8.58 7.71 18.14
C HIS A 19 9.44 7.06 19.22
N ARG A 20 9.40 5.73 19.38
CA ARG A 20 10.12 4.99 20.44
C ARG A 20 9.92 5.58 21.85
N VAL A 21 8.85 6.34 22.05
CA VAL A 21 8.39 6.92 23.31
C VAL A 21 7.06 6.29 23.72
N LEU A 22 6.48 6.76 24.83
CA LEU A 22 5.15 6.35 25.29
C LEU A 22 4.11 6.54 24.18
N VAL A 23 3.52 5.43 23.70
CA VAL A 23 2.50 5.44 22.63
C VAL A 23 1.35 6.38 22.96
N GLU A 24 0.98 6.49 24.24
CA GLU A 24 -0.07 7.39 24.69
C GLU A 24 0.23 8.87 24.41
N TYR A 25 1.50 9.28 24.51
CA TYR A 25 1.91 10.63 24.14
C TYR A 25 1.76 10.88 22.65
N SER A 26 2.19 9.92 21.82
CA SER A 26 2.03 9.98 20.36
C SER A 26 0.55 9.98 19.95
N ALA A 27 -0.28 9.16 20.61
CA ALA A 27 -1.72 9.15 20.38
C ALA A 27 -2.38 10.48 20.78
N GLY A 28 -1.97 11.08 21.90
CA GLY A 28 -2.44 12.40 22.31
C GLY A 28 -2.03 13.51 21.34
N MET A 29 -0.82 13.46 20.79
CA MET A 29 -0.38 14.36 19.71
C MET A 29 -1.25 14.17 18.46
N LEU A 30 -1.47 12.91 18.06
CA LEU A 30 -2.24 12.56 16.87
C LEU A 30 -3.69 13.03 16.98
N ALA A 31 -4.34 12.79 18.12
CA ALA A 31 -5.69 13.29 18.43
C ALA A 31 -5.79 14.82 18.23
N ARG A 32 -4.82 15.58 18.75
CA ARG A 32 -4.78 17.04 18.59
C ARG A 32 -4.59 17.50 17.16
N THR A 33 -3.71 16.85 16.39
CA THR A 33 -3.41 17.29 15.01
C THR A 33 -4.48 16.88 14.00
N THR A 34 -5.33 15.91 14.36
CA THR A 34 -6.38 15.37 13.48
C THR A 34 -7.78 15.80 13.87
N ASP A 35 -7.93 16.58 14.95
CA ASP A 35 -9.23 16.92 15.54
C ASP A 35 -10.07 15.65 15.85
N ILE A 36 -9.40 14.55 16.20
CA ILE A 36 -10.04 13.32 16.66
C ILE A 36 -10.05 13.35 18.19
N SER A 37 -11.19 13.03 18.79
CA SER A 37 -11.32 12.83 20.23
C SER A 37 -10.31 11.79 20.72
N TYR A 38 -9.48 12.17 21.70
CA TYR A 38 -8.51 11.23 22.29
C TYR A 38 -9.17 9.96 22.88
N PRO A 39 -10.33 10.05 23.58
CA PRO A 39 -11.13 8.88 23.95
C PRO A 39 -11.40 7.93 22.78
N ASP A 40 -11.89 8.43 21.64
CA ASP A 40 -12.24 7.61 20.48
C ASP A 40 -11.00 6.94 19.88
N LEU A 41 -9.90 7.69 19.76
CA LEU A 41 -8.62 7.15 19.28
C LEU A 41 -8.09 6.05 20.23
N ARG A 42 -8.26 6.23 21.54
CA ARG A 42 -7.88 5.26 22.56
C ARG A 42 -8.74 3.99 22.46
N GLU A 43 -10.04 4.11 22.25
CA GLU A 43 -10.92 2.95 22.02
C GLU A 43 -10.48 2.13 20.81
N VAL A 44 -10.06 2.81 19.72
CA VAL A 44 -9.52 2.16 18.54
C VAL A 44 -8.19 1.46 18.82
N LEU A 45 -7.28 2.09 19.58
CA LEU A 45 -6.04 1.44 20.02
C LEU A 45 -6.31 0.18 20.87
N HIS A 46 -7.44 0.12 21.55
CA HIS A 46 -7.91 -1.04 22.32
C HIS A 46 -8.76 -2.04 21.51
N GLY A 47 -8.82 -1.88 20.19
CA GLY A 47 -9.42 -2.87 19.27
C GLY A 47 -10.81 -2.52 18.75
N SER A 48 -11.32 -1.32 19.06
CA SER A 48 -12.55 -0.83 18.42
C SER A 48 -12.30 -0.56 16.93
N THR A 49 -13.33 -0.78 16.11
CA THR A 49 -13.25 -0.53 14.67
C THR A 49 -13.24 0.98 14.40
N PRO A 50 -12.24 1.51 13.69
CA PRO A 50 -12.24 2.92 13.31
C PRO A 50 -13.35 3.20 12.30
N ASN A 51 -13.94 4.40 12.35
CA ASN A 51 -14.88 4.84 11.33
C ASN A 51 -14.17 5.52 10.14
N ASP A 52 -14.88 5.68 9.03
CA ASP A 52 -14.36 6.25 7.79
C ASP A 52 -13.74 7.64 7.96
N GLU A 53 -14.41 8.51 8.71
CA GLU A 53 -13.95 9.88 8.94
C GLU A 53 -12.62 9.90 9.71
N MET A 54 -12.51 9.05 10.74
CA MET A 54 -11.29 8.89 11.52
C MET A 54 -10.13 8.45 10.63
N LEU A 55 -10.32 7.43 9.77
CA LEU A 55 -9.25 6.96 8.87
C LEU A 55 -8.82 8.03 7.87
N ARG A 56 -9.76 8.83 7.34
CA ARG A 56 -9.46 9.94 6.43
C ARG A 56 -8.64 11.04 7.12
N ARG A 57 -8.98 11.39 8.36
CA ARG A 57 -8.25 12.38 9.16
C ARG A 57 -6.86 11.88 9.59
N LEU A 58 -6.75 10.59 9.94
CA LEU A 58 -5.49 9.96 10.33
C LEU A 58 -4.46 9.89 9.19
N GLY A 59 -4.91 9.70 7.94
CA GLY A 59 -4.04 9.52 6.79
C GLY A 59 -2.94 10.58 6.67
N PRO A 60 -3.29 11.86 6.46
CA PRO A 60 -2.33 12.94 6.36
C PRO A 60 -1.42 13.07 7.59
N ALA A 61 -1.97 12.91 8.80
CA ALA A 61 -1.19 13.04 10.04
C ALA A 61 -0.17 11.89 10.23
N LEU A 62 -0.46 10.72 9.66
CA LEU A 62 0.46 9.58 9.63
C LEU A 62 1.33 9.59 8.37
N GLY A 63 1.14 10.49 7.41
CA GLY A 63 1.81 10.39 6.11
C GLY A 63 1.48 9.09 5.37
N ILE A 64 0.33 8.48 5.67
CA ILE A 64 -0.17 7.27 5.03
C ILE A 64 -1.39 7.64 4.22
N HIS A 65 -1.51 7.10 3.01
CA HIS A 65 -2.68 7.36 2.20
C HIS A 65 -3.95 6.82 2.89
N ALA A 66 -5.02 7.62 2.95
CA ALA A 66 -6.27 7.20 3.60
C ALA A 66 -6.77 5.85 3.07
N ALA A 67 -6.70 5.62 1.75
CA ALA A 67 -7.08 4.34 1.13
C ALA A 67 -6.27 3.14 1.69
N ASP A 68 -5.00 3.32 2.03
CA ASP A 68 -4.20 2.27 2.66
C ASP A 68 -4.59 2.05 4.12
N LEU A 69 -5.00 3.10 4.84
CA LEU A 69 -5.49 2.95 6.20
C LEU A 69 -6.75 2.09 6.27
N PHE A 70 -7.66 2.18 5.29
CA PHE A 70 -8.81 1.25 5.17
C PHE A 70 -8.32 -0.20 5.02
N VAL A 71 -7.35 -0.44 4.13
CA VAL A 71 -6.75 -1.77 3.95
C VAL A 71 -6.07 -2.27 5.23
N ILE A 72 -5.31 -1.42 5.91
CA ILE A 72 -4.63 -1.71 7.17
C ILE A 72 -5.66 -1.93 8.30
N ALA A 73 -6.85 -1.34 8.22
CA ALA A 73 -7.93 -1.57 9.17
C ALA A 73 -8.72 -2.85 8.90
N GLY A 74 -8.50 -3.50 7.76
CA GLY A 74 -9.31 -4.64 7.30
C GLY A 74 -10.69 -4.20 6.76
N LEU A 75 -10.86 -2.92 6.44
CA LEU A 75 -12.11 -2.35 5.95
C LEU A 75 -12.10 -2.24 4.43
N GLU A 76 -13.31 -2.16 3.85
CA GLU A 76 -13.47 -1.82 2.44
C GLU A 76 -12.96 -0.40 2.16
N VAL A 77 -12.28 -0.22 1.03
CA VAL A 77 -11.85 1.11 0.60
C VAL A 77 -13.05 1.82 -0.03
N PRO A 78 -13.45 3.00 0.46
CA PRO A 78 -14.54 3.78 -0.12
C PRO A 78 -14.35 4.04 -1.61
N ILE A 79 -15.46 4.13 -2.36
CA ILE A 79 -15.44 4.22 -3.83
C ILE A 79 -14.64 5.42 -4.36
N ASP A 80 -14.65 6.54 -3.65
CA ASP A 80 -13.92 7.76 -3.98
C ASP A 80 -12.41 7.65 -3.73
N LEU A 81 -11.98 6.67 -2.92
CA LEU A 81 -10.58 6.39 -2.61
C LEU A 81 -10.04 5.15 -3.35
N ALA A 82 -10.94 4.34 -3.92
CA ALA A 82 -10.62 3.10 -4.58
C ALA A 82 -9.82 3.35 -5.88
N PRO A 83 -8.89 2.45 -6.24
CA PRO A 83 -8.25 2.49 -7.55
C PRO A 83 -9.26 2.24 -8.67
N ALA A 84 -8.89 2.55 -9.92
CA ALA A 84 -9.75 2.35 -11.10
C ALA A 84 -10.28 0.91 -11.20
N GLY A 85 -9.48 -0.08 -10.80
CA GLY A 85 -9.91 -1.44 -10.47
C GLY A 85 -10.33 -2.34 -11.65
N PRO A 86 -10.09 -3.66 -11.51
CA PRO A 86 -8.99 -4.28 -12.22
C PRO A 86 -9.00 -3.93 -13.72
N THR A 87 -8.02 -3.16 -14.14
CA THR A 87 -7.82 -2.82 -15.56
C THR A 87 -7.22 -4.03 -16.30
N SER A 88 -7.70 -4.29 -17.52
CA SER A 88 -7.27 -5.40 -18.38
C SER A 88 -7.26 -4.93 -19.84
N PRO A 89 -6.23 -5.30 -20.64
CA PRO A 89 -5.07 -6.11 -20.28
C PRO A 89 -3.98 -5.35 -19.52
N TRP A 90 -4.05 -4.02 -19.46
CA TRP A 90 -3.03 -3.18 -18.84
C TRP A 90 -3.35 -2.89 -17.37
N ASP A 91 -2.33 -2.99 -16.50
CA ASP A 91 -2.40 -2.65 -15.08
C ASP A 91 -1.15 -1.85 -14.67
N VAL A 92 -1.16 -1.23 -13.49
CA VAL A 92 -0.08 -0.32 -13.04
C VAL A 92 1.29 -1.00 -12.95
N ARG A 93 1.33 -2.33 -12.90
CA ARG A 93 2.56 -3.11 -13.07
C ARG A 93 3.30 -2.76 -14.36
N GLN A 94 2.62 -2.34 -15.42
CA GLN A 94 3.27 -1.91 -16.67
C GLN A 94 3.98 -0.56 -16.51
N ILE A 95 3.40 0.38 -15.76
CA ILE A 95 4.05 1.64 -15.34
C ILE A 95 5.33 1.32 -14.55
N VAL A 96 5.21 0.43 -13.55
CA VAL A 96 6.37 -0.01 -12.73
C VAL A 96 7.46 -0.63 -13.59
N ARG A 97 7.11 -1.53 -14.51
CA ARG A 97 8.05 -2.18 -15.43
C ARG A 97 8.80 -1.17 -16.30
N THR A 98 8.09 -0.19 -16.84
CA THR A 98 8.66 0.85 -17.69
C THR A 98 9.58 1.76 -16.88
N ALA A 99 9.19 2.15 -15.66
CA ALA A 99 9.98 3.01 -14.79
C ALA A 99 11.30 2.37 -14.30
N LEU A 100 11.36 1.05 -14.16
CA LEU A 100 12.57 0.30 -13.76
C LEU A 100 13.75 0.49 -14.72
N THR A 101 13.51 0.80 -15.99
CA THR A 101 14.58 0.96 -17.00
C THR A 101 14.88 2.42 -17.31
N MET A 102 14.22 3.36 -16.64
CA MET A 102 14.36 4.80 -16.91
C MET A 102 15.49 5.44 -16.11
N SER A 103 16.04 6.54 -16.62
CA SER A 103 16.82 7.47 -15.80
C SER A 103 15.91 8.26 -14.85
N ALA A 104 16.50 8.94 -13.86
CA ALA A 104 15.73 9.77 -12.93
C ALA A 104 14.92 10.87 -13.65
N GLY A 105 15.53 11.60 -14.59
CA GLY A 105 14.83 12.64 -15.36
C GLY A 105 13.64 12.09 -16.15
N ARG A 106 13.79 10.94 -16.81
CA ARG A 106 12.68 10.31 -17.55
C ARG A 106 11.57 9.81 -16.63
N ARG A 107 11.87 9.41 -15.40
CA ARG A 107 10.82 9.06 -14.41
C ARG A 107 10.03 10.28 -13.95
N VAL A 108 10.68 11.44 -13.83
CA VAL A 108 10.00 12.71 -13.51
C VAL A 108 9.02 13.07 -14.63
N GLU A 109 9.50 13.12 -15.88
CA GLU A 109 8.66 13.39 -17.06
C GLU A 109 7.49 12.39 -17.16
N PHE A 110 7.75 11.11 -16.88
CA PHE A 110 6.70 10.10 -16.89
C PHE A 110 5.66 10.31 -15.77
N GLY A 111 6.11 10.76 -14.59
CA GLY A 111 5.22 11.13 -13.49
C GLY A 111 4.34 12.33 -13.82
N GLU A 112 4.89 13.35 -14.47
CA GLU A 112 4.14 14.51 -14.96
C GLU A 112 3.07 14.10 -15.98
N LEU A 113 3.42 13.22 -16.93
CA LEU A 113 2.46 12.65 -17.87
C LEU A 113 1.34 11.92 -17.15
N ILE A 114 1.65 11.00 -16.23
CA ILE A 114 0.65 10.25 -15.45
C ILE A 114 -0.29 11.21 -14.70
N GLN A 115 0.24 12.27 -14.11
CA GLN A 115 -0.55 13.25 -13.36
C GLN A 115 -1.41 14.15 -14.26
N SER A 116 -1.03 14.33 -15.53
CA SER A 116 -1.81 15.11 -16.50
C SER A 116 -3.02 14.36 -17.06
N LEU A 117 -3.06 13.02 -16.93
CA LEU A 117 -4.17 12.20 -17.42
C LEU A 117 -5.40 12.36 -16.50
N PRO A 118 -6.61 12.52 -17.06
CA PRO A 118 -7.81 12.70 -16.25
C PRO A 118 -8.14 11.42 -15.48
N VAL A 119 -8.40 11.52 -14.18
CA VAL A 119 -8.88 10.38 -13.39
C VAL A 119 -10.40 10.30 -13.53
N GLU A 120 -10.89 9.19 -14.09
CA GLU A 120 -12.33 8.96 -14.23
C GLU A 120 -12.93 8.51 -12.90
N PRO A 121 -14.04 9.13 -12.43
CA PRO A 121 -14.71 8.69 -11.22
C PRO A 121 -15.19 7.24 -11.36
N ARG A 122 -14.93 6.43 -10.33
CA ARG A 122 -15.44 5.06 -10.28
C ARG A 122 -16.93 5.06 -9.96
N THR A 123 -17.71 4.32 -10.73
CA THR A 123 -19.17 4.18 -10.54
C THR A 123 -19.56 2.92 -9.78
N ASP A 124 -18.71 1.89 -9.80
CA ASP A 124 -18.99 0.59 -9.18
C ASP A 124 -18.15 0.35 -7.92
N PRO A 125 -18.64 -0.37 -6.90
CA PRO A 125 -17.81 -0.81 -5.78
C PRO A 125 -16.61 -1.64 -6.27
N MET A 126 -15.46 -1.54 -5.60
CA MET A 126 -14.33 -2.41 -5.93
C MET A 126 -14.66 -3.84 -5.47
N PRO A 127 -14.46 -4.89 -6.31
CA PRO A 127 -14.68 -6.26 -5.85
C PRO A 127 -13.76 -6.57 -4.66
N MET A 128 -14.35 -6.95 -3.52
CA MET A 128 -13.59 -7.45 -2.39
C MET A 128 -12.87 -8.73 -2.79
N PHE A 129 -11.57 -8.78 -2.50
CA PHE A 129 -10.83 -10.04 -2.57
C PHE A 129 -11.00 -10.71 -1.23
N GLY A 130 -11.58 -11.91 -1.25
CA GLY A 130 -11.83 -12.74 -0.06
C GLY A 130 -10.57 -13.32 0.57
N TYR A 131 -9.46 -12.57 0.59
CA TYR A 131 -8.31 -12.94 1.38
C TYR A 131 -8.65 -12.73 2.86
N PRO A 132 -8.37 -13.72 3.72
CA PRO A 132 -8.55 -13.55 5.15
C PRO A 132 -7.68 -12.40 5.68
N ASP A 133 -8.11 -11.83 6.79
CA ASP A 133 -7.31 -10.87 7.53
C ASP A 133 -6.07 -11.55 8.11
N GLY A 134 -4.92 -11.17 7.55
CA GLY A 134 -3.62 -11.67 7.93
C GLY A 134 -2.52 -10.94 7.16
N PRO A 135 -1.24 -11.18 7.49
CA PRO A 135 -0.10 -10.55 6.83
C PRO A 135 -0.21 -10.53 5.30
N GLY A 136 -0.54 -11.67 4.68
CA GLY A 136 -0.56 -11.78 3.23
C GLY A 136 -1.77 -11.18 2.56
N GLY A 137 -2.94 -11.36 3.17
CA GLY A 137 -4.15 -10.69 2.71
C GLY A 137 -4.00 -9.18 2.75
N MET A 138 -3.36 -8.62 3.79
CA MET A 138 -3.09 -7.18 3.89
C MET A 138 -2.12 -6.71 2.79
N LEU A 139 -0.97 -7.37 2.61
CA LEU A 139 0.03 -6.99 1.60
C LEU A 139 -0.53 -7.05 0.17
N LEU A 140 -1.28 -8.10 -0.17
CA LEU A 140 -1.90 -8.19 -1.49
C LEU A 140 -3.02 -7.18 -1.70
N ARG A 141 -3.77 -6.81 -0.64
CA ARG A 141 -4.75 -5.72 -0.73
C ARG A 141 -4.06 -4.35 -0.91
N LEU A 142 -2.92 -4.09 -0.28
CA LEU A 142 -2.14 -2.86 -0.49
C LEU A 142 -1.63 -2.74 -1.93
N VAL A 143 -1.10 -3.83 -2.50
CA VAL A 143 -0.69 -3.85 -3.91
C VAL A 143 -1.87 -3.68 -4.85
N ARG A 144 -3.02 -4.29 -4.53
CA ARG A 144 -4.25 -4.06 -5.28
C ARG A 144 -4.70 -2.60 -5.19
N ASN A 145 -4.49 -1.94 -4.06
CA ASN A 145 -4.75 -0.52 -3.89
C ASN A 145 -3.84 0.36 -4.78
N ARG A 146 -2.83 -0.22 -5.45
CA ARG A 146 -2.05 0.43 -6.52
C ARG A 146 -2.56 0.11 -7.92
N ASN A 147 -3.72 -0.54 -8.07
CA ASN A 147 -4.17 -1.14 -9.33
C ASN A 147 -3.13 -2.12 -9.92
N ILE A 148 -2.46 -2.89 -9.05
CA ILE A 148 -1.54 -3.95 -9.44
C ILE A 148 -2.20 -5.29 -9.09
N ARG A 149 -2.22 -6.22 -10.06
CA ARG A 149 -2.75 -7.56 -9.83
C ARG A 149 -1.79 -8.40 -8.96
N PRO A 150 -2.30 -9.42 -8.23
CA PRO A 150 -1.48 -10.26 -7.35
C PRO A 150 -0.43 -11.12 -8.09
N TRP A 151 -0.48 -11.19 -9.43
CA TRP A 151 0.57 -11.78 -10.28
C TRP A 151 1.69 -10.75 -10.52
N CYS A 152 2.42 -10.45 -9.44
CA CYS A 152 3.43 -9.38 -9.40
C CYS A 152 4.84 -9.85 -8.97
N ALA A 153 5.14 -11.15 -8.99
CA ALA A 153 6.39 -11.70 -8.45
C ALA A 153 7.63 -11.05 -9.08
N ARG A 154 7.63 -10.88 -10.40
CA ARG A 154 8.76 -10.27 -11.11
C ARG A 154 9.01 -8.81 -10.74
N ILE A 155 7.96 -8.00 -10.55
CA ILE A 155 8.16 -6.61 -10.11
C ILE A 155 8.48 -6.52 -8.62
N LEU A 156 7.99 -7.45 -7.80
CA LEU A 156 8.32 -7.54 -6.38
C LEU A 156 9.81 -7.85 -6.20
N HIS A 157 10.33 -8.79 -6.99
CA HIS A 157 11.77 -9.08 -7.05
C HIS A 157 12.57 -7.87 -7.53
N ALA A 158 12.17 -7.27 -8.67
CA ALA A 158 12.94 -6.18 -9.28
C ALA A 158 12.95 -4.88 -8.48
N VAL A 159 11.85 -4.54 -7.79
CA VAL A 159 11.73 -3.27 -7.04
C VAL A 159 12.33 -3.40 -5.64
N GLY A 160 12.03 -4.50 -4.94
CA GLY A 160 12.27 -4.62 -3.50
C GLY A 160 13.15 -5.80 -3.10
N ASP A 161 13.81 -6.47 -4.04
CA ASP A 161 14.59 -7.70 -3.80
C ASP A 161 13.76 -8.81 -3.13
N GLY A 162 12.50 -8.93 -3.56
CA GLY A 162 11.63 -10.03 -3.14
C GLY A 162 12.18 -11.41 -3.58
N PRO A 163 11.67 -12.51 -3.00
CA PRO A 163 12.06 -13.86 -3.40
C PRO A 163 11.86 -14.10 -4.90
N TYR A 164 12.79 -14.82 -5.53
CA TYR A 164 12.66 -15.23 -6.93
C TYR A 164 11.71 -16.44 -7.00
N VAL A 165 10.43 -16.16 -7.27
CA VAL A 165 9.34 -17.15 -7.28
C VAL A 165 8.35 -16.86 -8.41
N ASP A 166 7.48 -17.82 -8.70
CA ASP A 166 6.37 -17.64 -9.64
C ASP A 166 5.24 -16.77 -9.06
N ASP A 167 4.44 -16.19 -9.94
CA ASP A 167 3.27 -15.37 -9.58
C ASP A 167 2.24 -16.15 -8.74
N SER A 168 2.10 -17.46 -8.95
CA SER A 168 1.21 -18.33 -8.15
C SER A 168 1.64 -18.39 -6.68
N THR A 169 2.94 -18.40 -6.40
CA THR A 169 3.49 -18.36 -5.04
C THR A 169 3.11 -17.06 -4.33
N VAL A 170 3.21 -15.93 -5.04
CA VAL A 170 2.80 -14.62 -4.49
C VAL A 170 1.30 -14.56 -4.24
N ALA A 171 0.47 -15.05 -5.17
CA ALA A 171 -0.98 -15.09 -5.00
C ALA A 171 -1.40 -15.96 -3.79
N MET A 172 -0.68 -17.06 -3.53
CA MET A 172 -0.95 -17.96 -2.39
C MET A 172 -0.66 -17.34 -1.02
N LEU A 173 0.15 -16.27 -0.93
CA LEU A 173 0.38 -15.52 0.31
C LEU A 173 -0.93 -15.00 0.91
N GLY A 174 -1.85 -14.52 0.06
CA GLY A 174 -3.13 -13.96 0.50
C GLY A 174 -3.99 -14.96 1.26
N SER A 175 -4.00 -16.21 0.78
CA SER A 175 -4.73 -17.32 1.39
C SER A 175 -4.01 -17.98 2.59
N GLY A 176 -2.78 -17.55 2.91
CA GLY A 176 -1.96 -18.16 3.96
C GLY A 176 -1.35 -19.51 3.59
N ARG A 177 -1.48 -19.97 2.33
CA ARG A 177 -0.90 -21.24 1.85
C ARG A 177 0.62 -21.18 1.70
N VAL A 178 1.17 -19.97 1.56
CA VAL A 178 2.62 -19.72 1.58
C VAL A 178 2.92 -18.84 2.79
N VAL A 179 3.93 -19.24 3.56
CA VAL A 179 4.38 -18.49 4.74
C VAL A 179 5.03 -17.18 4.30
N ILE A 180 4.61 -16.09 4.93
CA ILE A 180 5.26 -14.79 4.72
C ILE A 180 6.55 -14.72 5.51
N THR A 181 7.61 -14.40 4.77
CA THR A 181 8.95 -14.16 5.30
C THR A 181 9.21 -12.65 5.42
N PRO A 182 10.19 -12.24 6.22
CA PRO A 182 10.56 -10.82 6.31
C PRO A 182 11.07 -10.22 4.98
N GLN A 183 11.60 -11.06 4.08
CA GLN A 183 11.98 -10.64 2.72
C GLN A 183 10.77 -10.22 1.89
N TYR A 184 9.65 -10.95 1.97
CA TYR A 184 8.41 -10.51 1.34
C TYR A 184 7.96 -9.17 1.90
N VAL A 185 7.92 -9.01 3.23
CA VAL A 185 7.49 -7.77 3.89
C VAL A 185 8.31 -6.57 3.42
N THR A 186 9.64 -6.73 3.40
CA THR A 186 10.57 -5.70 2.92
C THR A 186 10.31 -5.36 1.45
N ALA A 187 10.16 -6.37 0.59
CA ALA A 187 9.94 -6.14 -0.84
C ALA A 187 8.59 -5.45 -1.13
N PHE A 188 7.53 -5.82 -0.42
CA PHE A 188 6.23 -5.15 -0.52
C PHE A 188 6.29 -3.72 0.03
N ALA A 189 7.10 -3.45 1.07
CA ALA A 189 7.33 -2.09 1.55
C ALA A 189 7.86 -1.18 0.44
N HIS A 190 8.93 -1.62 -0.25
CA HIS A 190 9.49 -0.90 -1.39
C HIS A 190 8.48 -0.72 -2.53
N LEU A 191 7.71 -1.76 -2.88
CA LEU A 191 6.72 -1.66 -3.95
C LEU A 191 5.55 -0.72 -3.60
N CYS A 192 5.15 -0.65 -2.33
CA CYS A 192 4.02 0.16 -1.87
C CYS A 192 4.42 1.58 -1.42
N GLY A 193 5.72 1.87 -1.31
CA GLY A 193 6.25 3.18 -0.93
C GLY A 193 6.40 3.41 0.57
N TYR A 194 6.57 2.34 1.35
CA TYR A 194 6.78 2.39 2.80
C TYR A 194 8.23 2.18 3.17
N ALA A 195 8.65 2.76 4.30
CA ALA A 195 9.88 2.33 4.95
C ALA A 195 9.73 0.85 5.40
N PRO A 196 10.73 -0.02 5.17
CA PRO A 196 10.65 -1.44 5.54
C PRO A 196 10.26 -1.67 7.00
N GLU A 197 10.77 -0.86 7.92
CA GLU A 197 10.48 -0.99 9.36
C GLU A 197 9.04 -0.63 9.72
N GLU A 198 8.45 0.34 9.02
CA GLU A 198 7.03 0.68 9.20
C GLU A 198 6.14 -0.46 8.68
N MET A 199 6.49 -1.04 7.53
CA MET A 199 5.77 -2.21 7.02
C MET A 199 5.89 -3.40 7.97
N VAL A 200 7.06 -3.64 8.56
CA VAL A 200 7.24 -4.67 9.61
C VAL A 200 6.36 -4.37 10.82
N ALA A 201 6.26 -3.12 11.27
CA ALA A 201 5.40 -2.73 12.38
C ALA A 201 3.91 -3.00 12.08
N LEU A 202 3.46 -2.67 10.87
CA LEU A 202 2.08 -2.88 10.42
C LEU A 202 1.75 -4.37 10.22
N VAL A 203 2.66 -5.14 9.62
CA VAL A 203 2.43 -6.56 9.29
C VAL A 203 2.66 -7.45 10.52
N GLY A 204 3.59 -7.09 11.40
CA GLY A 204 4.01 -7.89 12.55
C GLY A 204 4.95 -9.05 12.18
N VAL A 205 5.54 -9.05 10.99
CA VAL A 205 6.52 -10.06 10.54
C VAL A 205 7.83 -9.35 10.24
N GLY A 206 8.90 -9.72 10.94
CA GLY A 206 10.20 -9.06 10.86
C GLY A 206 11.36 -10.01 11.19
N PRO A 207 12.60 -9.49 11.27
CA PRO A 207 12.98 -8.07 11.18
C PRO A 207 12.97 -7.51 9.74
N ALA A 208 13.01 -6.18 9.60
CA ALA A 208 13.24 -5.56 8.30
C ALA A 208 14.60 -6.00 7.76
N ILE A 209 14.67 -6.33 6.47
CA ILE A 209 15.92 -6.75 5.82
C ILE A 209 16.50 -5.56 5.09
N THR A 210 17.72 -5.16 5.43
CA THR A 210 18.48 -4.23 4.60
C THR A 210 18.89 -4.95 3.32
N SER A 211 18.23 -4.64 2.20
CA SER A 211 18.62 -5.18 0.90
C SER A 211 19.46 -4.18 0.12
N THR A 212 20.69 -4.56 -0.20
CA THR A 212 21.55 -3.82 -1.15
C THR A 212 21.15 -4.02 -2.61
N ARG A 213 20.19 -4.92 -2.87
CA ARG A 213 19.68 -5.25 -4.22
C ARG A 213 18.31 -4.65 -4.51
N ALA A 214 17.65 -4.04 -3.53
CA ALA A 214 16.45 -3.26 -3.78
C ALA A 214 16.76 -2.14 -4.77
N HIS A 215 15.81 -1.81 -5.64
CA HIS A 215 16.03 -0.80 -6.65
C HIS A 215 16.27 0.57 -5.98
N PRO A 216 17.34 1.31 -6.35
CA PRO A 216 17.68 2.56 -5.67
C PRO A 216 16.58 3.63 -5.80
N ALA A 217 15.79 3.57 -6.88
CA ALA A 217 14.64 4.44 -7.11
C ALA A 217 13.29 3.82 -6.68
N SER A 218 13.29 2.84 -5.78
CA SER A 218 12.04 2.15 -5.36
C SER A 218 10.97 3.12 -4.83
N ALA A 219 11.35 4.15 -4.07
CA ALA A 219 10.42 5.18 -3.59
C ALA A 219 9.78 5.99 -4.74
N GLU A 220 10.57 6.41 -5.74
CA GLU A 220 10.05 7.11 -6.93
C GLU A 220 9.10 6.21 -7.73
N ILE A 221 9.46 4.94 -7.91
CA ILE A 221 8.65 3.95 -8.64
C ILE A 221 7.33 3.68 -7.90
N ALA A 222 7.36 3.59 -6.57
CA ALA A 222 6.16 3.43 -5.77
C ALA A 222 5.24 4.66 -5.85
N ALA A 223 5.80 5.87 -5.88
CA ALA A 223 5.03 7.10 -6.09
C ALA A 223 4.37 7.13 -7.49
N LEU A 224 5.07 6.70 -8.54
CA LEU A 224 4.49 6.52 -9.88
C LEU A 224 3.33 5.52 -9.85
N ALA A 225 3.50 4.37 -9.18
CA ALA A 225 2.45 3.37 -9.04
C ALA A 225 1.23 3.92 -8.28
N TRP A 226 1.46 4.72 -7.23
CA TRP A 226 0.39 5.37 -6.49
C TRP A 226 -0.38 6.38 -7.35
N ASN A 227 0.31 7.23 -8.11
CA ASN A 227 -0.31 8.24 -8.95
C ASN A 227 -1.09 7.61 -10.12
N ALA A 228 -0.59 6.49 -10.66
CA ALA A 228 -1.24 5.78 -11.76
C ALA A 228 -2.44 4.91 -11.34
N ARG A 229 -2.71 4.73 -10.03
CA ARG A 229 -3.73 3.78 -9.55
C ARG A 229 -5.15 4.08 -10.02
N GLY A 230 -5.43 5.35 -10.33
CA GLY A 230 -6.73 5.83 -10.82
C GLY A 230 -6.88 5.76 -12.34
N LEU A 231 -5.83 5.33 -13.07
CA LEU A 231 -5.88 5.28 -14.52
C LEU A 231 -6.57 4.01 -15.02
N THR A 232 -7.30 4.15 -16.12
CA THR A 232 -7.93 3.05 -16.86
C THR A 232 -6.89 2.23 -17.65
N SER A 233 -7.31 1.09 -18.22
CA SER A 233 -6.42 0.26 -19.05
C SER A 233 -5.85 1.07 -20.23
N ASP A 234 -6.70 1.82 -20.93
CA ASP A 234 -6.34 2.58 -22.12
C ASP A 234 -5.40 3.76 -21.77
N GLN A 235 -5.62 4.40 -20.63
CA GLN A 235 -4.74 5.45 -20.13
C GLN A 235 -3.36 4.91 -19.75
N ILE A 236 -3.29 3.72 -19.13
CA ILE A 236 -2.02 3.07 -18.82
C ILE A 236 -1.27 2.70 -20.09
N GLU A 237 -1.95 2.16 -21.10
CA GLU A 237 -1.37 1.86 -22.41
C GLU A 237 -0.80 3.13 -23.05
N HIS A 238 -1.62 4.17 -23.16
CA HIS A 238 -1.22 5.46 -23.72
C HIS A 238 0.04 6.03 -23.04
N ALA A 239 0.05 6.03 -21.70
CA ALA A 239 1.18 6.54 -20.93
C ALA A 239 2.47 5.73 -21.20
N VAL A 240 2.37 4.40 -21.27
CA VAL A 240 3.52 3.52 -21.55
C VAL A 240 4.02 3.69 -22.99
N GLU A 241 3.14 3.90 -23.96
CA GLU A 241 3.55 4.12 -25.35
C GLU A 241 4.20 5.47 -25.57
N ALA A 242 3.67 6.52 -24.94
CA ALA A 242 4.18 7.88 -25.07
C ALA A 242 5.66 8.00 -24.69
N VAL A 243 6.09 7.24 -23.67
CA VAL A 243 7.49 7.26 -23.18
C VAL A 243 8.41 6.25 -23.87
N ARG A 244 7.89 5.39 -24.76
CA ARG A 244 8.72 4.49 -25.59
C ARG A 244 9.20 5.15 -26.88
N ARG A 245 8.51 6.21 -27.31
CA ARG A 245 8.90 7.06 -28.44
C ARG A 245 10.06 7.96 -28.05
#